data_AF-A0A2J4G7Z0-F1
#
_entry.id   AF-A0A2J4G7Z0-F1
#
_cell.length_a   1.000
_cell.length_b   1.000
_cell.length_c   1.000
_cell.angle_alpha   90.00
_cell.angle_beta   90.00
_cell.angle_gamma   90.00
#
_symmetry.space_group_name_H-M   'P 1'
#
loop_
_entity.id
_entity.type
_entity.pdbx_description
1 polymer ?
#
loop_
_entity_poly.entity_id
_entity_poly.type
_entity_poly.pdbx_seq_one_letter_code
_entity_poly.pdbx_strand_id
1 'polypeptide(L)' 'MHEGPSATGEHAEKDKLIEAVLRVLRLDRRFSKMDEKNVKKILRKLDKSDLTYLANVFDSLYEALEERPTQG' A
#
# COMPACT_ATOMS: atom_id res chain seq x y z
N MET A 1 27.75 -16.57 8.42
CA MET A 1 27.22 -16.50 7.04
C MET A 1 25.97 -15.66 7.13
N HIS A 2 25.98 -14.40 6.68
CA HIS A 2 24.76 -13.59 6.63
C HIS A 2 23.98 -14.04 5.40
N GLU A 3 22.90 -14.79 5.59
CA GLU A 3 21.87 -14.95 4.57
C GLU A 3 21.24 -13.58 4.36
N GLY A 4 21.67 -12.89 3.30
CA GLY A 4 20.97 -11.70 2.82
C GLY A 4 19.54 -12.08 2.44
N PRO A 5 18.57 -11.15 2.55
CA PRO A 5 17.19 -11.44 2.19
C PRO A 5 17.14 -11.94 0.75
N SER A 6 16.67 -13.17 0.56
CA SER A 6 16.39 -13.73 -0.75
C SER A 6 15.51 -12.74 -1.52
N ALA A 7 15.80 -12.48 -2.80
CA ALA A 7 15.06 -11.53 -3.64
C ALA A 7 13.53 -11.77 -3.63
N THR A 8 13.11 -13.01 -3.37
CA THR A 8 11.72 -13.42 -3.13
C THR A 8 11.08 -12.82 -1.87
N GLY A 9 11.85 -12.66 -0.78
CA GLY A 9 11.39 -12.03 0.46
C GLY A 9 11.17 -10.53 0.31
N GLU A 10 12.09 -9.84 -0.35
CA GLU A 10 11.97 -8.39 -0.58
C GLU A 10 10.78 -8.05 -1.50
N HIS A 11 10.56 -8.83 -2.55
CA HIS A 11 9.38 -8.68 -3.41
C HIS A 11 8.08 -8.91 -2.64
N ALA A 12 8.02 -9.92 -1.77
CA ALA A 12 6.86 -10.19 -0.94
C ALA A 12 6.59 -9.07 0.08
N GLU A 13 7.64 -8.48 0.67
CA GLU A 13 7.51 -7.31 1.54
C GLU A 13 6.96 -6.10 0.78
N LYS A 14 7.48 -5.81 -0.43
CA LYS A 14 6.97 -4.70 -1.24
C LYS A 14 5.51 -4.90 -1.64
N ASP A 15 5.08 -6.12 -1.99
CA ASP A 15 3.66 -6.39 -2.28
C ASP A 15 2.76 -6.16 -1.05
N LYS A 16 3.23 -6.44 0.18
CA LYS A 16 2.48 -6.08 1.42
C LYS A 16 2.33 -4.58 1.58
N LEU A 17 3.40 -3.82 1.38
CA LEU A 17 3.37 -2.35 1.47
C LEU A 17 2.46 -1.73 0.39
N ILE A 18 2.48 -2.29 -0.82
CA ILE A 18 1.57 -1.89 -1.90
C ILE A 18 0.11 -2.14 -1.48
N GLU A 19 -0.19 -3.29 -0.88
CA GLU A 19 -1.55 -3.61 -0.46
C GLU A 19 -2.07 -2.64 0.61
N ALA A 20 -1.21 -2.19 1.54
CA ALA A 20 -1.57 -1.17 2.53
C ALA A 20 -2.01 0.15 1.88
N VAL A 21 -1.36 0.56 0.78
CA VAL A 21 -1.79 1.75 0.02
C VAL A 21 -3.10 1.47 -0.71
N LEU A 22 -3.21 0.33 -1.40
CA LEU A 22 -4.38 -0.01 -2.20
C LEU A 22 -5.65 -0.18 -1.37
N ARG A 23 -5.56 -0.70 -0.13
CA ARG A 23 -6.73 -0.90 0.74
C ARG A 23 -7.47 0.42 1.00
N VAL A 24 -6.75 1.52 1.19
CA VAL A 24 -7.33 2.85 1.42
C VAL A 24 -7.94 3.39 0.15
N LEU A 25 -7.23 3.26 -0.98
CA LEU A 25 -7.73 3.75 -2.27
C LEU A 25 -9.03 3.04 -2.67
N ARG A 26 -9.18 1.76 -2.32
CA ARG A 26 -10.41 0.98 -2.53
C ARG A 26 -11.61 1.46 -1.71
N LEU A 27 -11.43 2.34 -0.72
CA LEU A 27 -12.54 2.98 -0.01
C LEU A 27 -13.29 3.97 -0.92
N ASP A 28 -12.63 4.52 -1.94
CA ASP A 28 -13.27 5.39 -2.92
C ASP A 28 -14.02 4.56 -3.99
N ARG A 29 -15.34 4.77 -4.12
CA ARG A 29 -16.18 4.02 -5.08
C ARG A 29 -15.86 4.29 -6.56
N ARG A 30 -15.14 5.37 -6.86
CA ARG A 30 -14.69 5.72 -8.21
C ARG A 30 -13.34 5.09 -8.53
N PHE A 31 -12.63 4.56 -7.53
CA PHE A 31 -11.37 3.86 -7.74
C PHE A 31 -11.60 2.56 -8.52
N SER A 32 -11.24 2.59 -9.81
CA SER A 32 -11.51 1.49 -10.71
C SER A 32 -10.41 0.43 -10.66
N LYS A 33 -10.69 -0.76 -11.21
CA LYS A 33 -9.68 -1.81 -11.41
C LYS A 33 -8.52 -1.36 -12.32
N MET A 34 -8.78 -0.42 -13.23
CA MET A 34 -7.73 0.15 -14.08
C MET A 34 -6.81 1.06 -13.27
N ASP A 35 -7.37 1.88 -12.38
CA ASP A 35 -6.61 2.72 -11.45
C ASP A 35 -5.76 1.87 -10.52
N GLU A 36 -6.34 0.81 -9.94
CA GLU A 36 -5.62 -0.16 -9.09
C GLU A 36 -4.39 -0.73 -9.82
N LYS A 37 -4.55 -1.17 -11.08
CA LYS A 37 -3.45 -1.71 -11.89
C LYS A 37 -2.37 -0.65 -12.17
N ASN A 38 -2.76 0.59 -12.45
CA ASN A 38 -1.83 1.67 -12.76
C ASN A 38 -1.07 2.14 -11.50
N VAL A 39 -1.77 2.31 -10.39
CA VAL A 39 -1.16 2.63 -9.09
C VAL A 39 -0.20 1.53 -8.66
N LYS A 40 -0.58 0.25 -8.78
CA LYS A 40 0.31 -0.88 -8.46
C LYS A 40 1.61 -0.85 -9.29
N LYS A 41 1.55 -0.45 -10.56
CA LYS A 41 2.75 -0.26 -11.40
C LYS A 41 3.62 0.91 -10.93
N ILE A 42 3.02 2.00 -10.45
CA ILE A 42 3.74 3.15 -9.91
C ILE A 42 4.46 2.76 -8.62
N LEU A 43 3.73 2.18 -7.67
CA LEU A 43 4.26 1.79 -6.36
C LEU A 43 5.38 0.75 -6.46
N ARG A 44 5.31 -0.17 -7.43
CA ARG A 44 6.39 -1.15 -7.68
C ARG A 44 7.74 -0.52 -8.07
N LYS A 45 7.73 0.68 -8.64
CA LYS A 45 8.95 1.41 -9.04
C LYS A 45 9.62 2.14 -7.89
N LEU A 46 8.90 2.36 -6.78
CA LEU A 46 9.45 3.02 -5.61
C LEU A 46 10.45 2.11 -4.90
N ASP A 47 11.46 2.71 -4.28
CA ASP A 47 12.33 1.99 -3.35
C ASP A 47 11.52 1.51 -2.13
N LYS A 48 12.04 0.50 -1.42
CA LYS A 48 11.42 -0.03 -0.21
C LYS A 48 11.21 1.06 0.85
N SER A 49 12.14 1.99 1.02
CA SER A 49 12.04 3.08 2.01
C SER A 49 10.87 4.00 1.72
N ASP A 50 10.79 4.53 0.48
CA ASP A 50 9.69 5.40 0.04
C ASP A 50 8.34 4.70 0.14
N LEU A 51 8.29 3.43 -0.28
CA LEU A 51 7.08 2.62 -0.24
C LEU A 51 6.64 2.33 1.21
N THR A 52 7.59 2.15 2.12
CA THR A 52 7.32 1.97 3.55
C THR A 52 6.73 3.23 4.16
N TYR A 53 7.32 4.39 3.86
CA TYR A 53 6.80 5.67 4.32
C TYR A 53 5.35 5.89 3.84
N LEU A 54 5.10 5.67 2.55
CA LEU A 54 3.75 5.78 1.98
C LEU A 54 2.78 4.79 2.63
N ALA A 55 3.17 3.53 2.81
CA ALA A 55 2.33 2.54 3.44
C ALA A 55 1.92 2.98 4.85
N ASN A 56 2.85 3.49 5.66
CA ASN A 56 2.55 3.97 7.01
C ASN A 56 1.59 5.18 7.02
N VAL A 57 1.76 6.14 6.10
CA VAL A 57 0.85 7.28 5.97
C VAL A 57 -0.55 6.82 5.59
N PHE A 58 -0.65 5.87 4.66
CA PHE A 58 -1.92 5.30 4.23
C PHE A 58 -2.56 4.45 5.33
N ASP A 59 -1.78 3.72 6.12
CA ASP A 59 -2.26 2.95 7.27
C ASP A 59 -2.96 3.87 8.28
N SER A 60 -2.28 4.95 8.68
CA SER A 60 -2.85 5.96 9.59
C SER A 60 -4.10 6.64 9.01
N LEU A 61 -4.12 6.90 7.70
CA LEU A 61 -5.32 7.43 7.03
C LEU A 61 -6.48 6.42 7.05
N TYR A 62 -6.20 5.14 6.86
CA TYR A 62 -7.20 4.07 6.93
C TYR A 62 -7.86 4.05 8.32
N GLU A 63 -7.05 4.05 9.37
CA GLU A 63 -7.53 4.08 10.76
C GLU A 63 -8.42 5.31 11.00
N ALA A 64 -7.96 6.50 10.59
CA ALA A 64 -8.74 7.73 10.73
C ALA A 64 -10.05 7.75 9.92
N LEU A 65 -10.13 6.98 8.82
CA LEU A 65 -11.34 6.82 8.02
C LEU A 65 -12.29 5.77 8.63
N GLU A 66 -11.77 4.71 9.24
CA GLU A 66 -12.56 3.69 9.95
C GLU A 66 -13.10 4.20 11.30
N GLU A 67 -12.32 5.02 12.02
CA GLU A 67 -12.73 5.62 13.30
C GLU A 67 -13.79 6.73 13.15
N ARG A 68 -14.13 7.12 11.92
CA ARG A 68 -15.28 7.98 11.67
C ARG A 68 -16.52 7.09 11.58
N PRO A 69 -17.36 6.97 12.64
CA PRO A 69 -18.71 6.51 12.43
C PRO A 69 -19.32 7.46 11.40
N THR A 70 -19.91 6.90 10.34
CA THR A 70 -20.87 7.60 9.52
C THR A 70 -21.94 8.21 10.43
N GLN A 71 -21.74 9.44 10.87
CA GLN A 71 -22.82 10.32 11.25
C GLN A 71 -23.30 10.95 9.95
N GLY A 72 -24.41 10.39 9.42
CA GLY A 72 -25.08 10.85 8.21
C GLY A 72 -25.73 9.71 7.46
#